data_AF-A0A3D9I676-F1
#
_entry.id   AF-A0A3D9I676-F1
#
_cell.length_a   1.000
_cell.length_b   1.000
_cell.length_c   1.000
_cell.angle_alpha   90.00
_cell.angle_beta   90.00
_cell.angle_gamma   90.00
#
_symmetry.space_group_name_H-M   'P 1'
#
loop_
_entity.id
_entity.type
_entity.pdbx_description
1 polymer ?
#
loop_
_entity_poly.entity_id
_entity_poly.type
_entity_poly.pdbx_seq_one_letter_code
_entity_poly.pdbx_strand_id
1 'polypeptide(L)'
;MRVSNNGKTTVIDGDEVVVARAASIDMNAPYWEYVGSDGELVRVDVSAHRTNMDVLSRLYQKAYASGRSEDAAGYVRHKARVLALLN
;
A
#
# COMPACT_ATOMS: atom_id res chain seq x y z
N MET A 1 11.52 -5.08 -7.29
CA MET A 1 11.20 -6.34 -6.56
C MET A 1 10.14 -7.14 -7.29
N ARG A 2 10.40 -8.41 -7.62
CA ARG A 2 9.38 -9.33 -8.17
C ARG A 2 8.72 -10.10 -7.03
N VAL A 3 7.38 -10.06 -6.97
CA VAL A 3 6.58 -10.89 -6.06
C VAL A 3 5.73 -11.82 -6.90
N SER A 4 5.89 -13.13 -6.72
CA SER A 4 5.02 -14.12 -7.35
C SER A 4 4.08 -14.71 -6.31
N ASN A 5 2.77 -14.63 -6.56
CA ASN A 5 1.74 -15.26 -5.74
C ASN A 5 0.76 -16.02 -6.63
N ASN A 6 0.54 -17.32 -6.36
CA ASN A 6 -0.43 -18.17 -7.06
C ASN A 6 -0.32 -18.09 -8.60
N GLY A 7 0.90 -18.06 -9.13
CA GLY A 7 1.14 -17.97 -10.57
C GLY A 7 1.02 -16.56 -11.17
N LYS A 8 0.56 -15.55 -10.40
CA LYS A 8 0.56 -14.14 -10.81
C LYS A 8 1.84 -13.48 -10.33
N THR A 9 2.74 -13.16 -11.26
CA THR A 9 3.92 -12.36 -10.97
C THR A 9 3.54 -10.89 -10.99
N THR A 10 3.57 -10.24 -9.82
CA THR A 10 3.52 -8.79 -9.71
C THR A 10 4.94 -8.26 -9.62
N VAL A 11 5.31 -7.43 -10.59
CA VAL A 11 6.57 -6.69 -10.55
C VAL A 11 6.30 -5.37 -9.83
N ILE A 12 6.88 -5.20 -8.64
CA ILE A 12 7.00 -3.91 -7.96
C ILE A 12 8.30 -3.31 -8.47
N ASP A 13 8.24 -2.56 -9.56
CA ASP A 13 9.39 -1.87 -10.14
C ASP A 13 9.20 -0.37 -10.03
N GLY A 14 10.25 0.37 -9.65
CA GLY A 14 10.20 1.83 -9.54
C GLY A 14 8.96 2.36 -8.79
N ASP A 15 8.71 1.89 -7.56
CA ASP A 15 7.54 2.30 -6.77
C ASP A 15 7.59 3.76 -6.28
N GLU A 16 8.60 4.52 -6.71
CA GLU A 16 8.84 5.94 -6.42
C GLU A 16 7.60 6.80 -6.63
N VAL A 17 6.83 6.56 -7.70
CA VAL A 17 5.59 7.30 -7.97
C VAL A 17 4.54 7.05 -6.89
N VAL A 18 4.42 5.80 -6.42
CA VAL A 18 3.50 5.45 -5.34
C VAL A 18 4.00 6.06 -4.03
N VAL A 19 5.30 5.94 -3.72
CA VAL A 19 5.90 6.52 -2.52
C VAL A 19 5.72 8.04 -2.48
N ALA A 20 5.93 8.74 -3.59
CA ALA A 20 5.78 10.19 -3.69
C ALA A 20 4.33 10.64 -3.40
N ARG A 21 3.33 9.88 -3.85
CA ARG A 21 1.91 10.18 -3.55
C ARG A 21 1.58 10.09 -2.07
N ALA A 22 2.30 9.27 -1.30
CA ALA A 22 2.09 9.15 0.13
C ALA A 22 2.74 10.28 0.95
N ALA A 23 3.54 11.16 0.32
CA ALA A 23 4.36 12.14 1.04
C ALA A 23 3.56 13.17 1.85
N SER A 24 2.32 13.47 1.45
CA SER A 24 1.44 14.40 2.16
C SER A 24 0.61 13.75 3.27
N ILE A 25 0.75 12.45 3.48
CA ILE A 25 -0.03 11.70 4.47
C ILE A 25 0.71 11.65 5.80
N ASP A 26 0.02 11.99 6.89
CA ASP A 26 0.52 11.73 8.24
C ASP A 26 0.56 10.22 8.49
N MET A 27 1.76 9.65 8.47
CA MET A 27 2.00 8.23 8.65
C MET A 27 1.71 7.74 10.08
N ASN A 28 1.59 8.65 11.05
CA ASN A 28 1.32 8.33 12.45
C ASN A 28 -0.18 8.21 12.75
N ALA A 29 -1.04 8.63 11.83
CA ALA A 29 -2.46 8.46 11.97
C ALA A 29 -2.80 6.95 12.14
N PRO A 30 -3.78 6.62 13.02
CA PRO A 30 -4.18 5.23 13.23
C PRO A 30 -4.83 4.63 11.97
N TYR A 31 -5.46 5.45 11.14
CA TYR A 31 -6.07 5.11 9.87
C TYR A 31 -6.13 6.34 8.96
N TRP A 32 -6.39 6.11 7.67
CA TRP A 32 -6.69 7.17 6.69
C TRP A 32 -8.05 6.93 6.07
N GLU A 33 -8.78 8.00 5.75
CA GLU A 33 -10.13 7.93 5.22
C GLU A 33 -10.26 8.78 3.96
N TYR A 34 -11.04 8.27 3.00
CA TYR A 34 -11.39 9.01 1.80
C TYR A 34 -12.81 8.65 1.35
N VAL A 35 -13.44 9.53 0.56
CA VAL A 35 -14.72 9.24 -0.08
C VAL A 35 -14.47 8.51 -1.41
N GLY A 36 -15.07 7.33 -1.55
CA GLY A 36 -15.05 6.49 -2.74
C GLY A 36 -15.77 7.15 -3.92
N SER A 37 -15.60 6.59 -5.12
CA SER A 37 -16.31 7.06 -6.32
C SER A 37 -17.83 6.82 -6.26
N ASP A 38 -18.25 5.90 -5.40
CA ASP A 38 -19.63 5.58 -5.06
C ASP A 38 -20.20 6.46 -3.94
N GLY A 39 -19.41 7.37 -3.39
CA GLY A 39 -19.82 8.23 -2.26
C GLY A 39 -19.64 7.57 -0.89
N GLU A 40 -19.21 6.31 -0.82
CA GLU A 40 -19.01 5.60 0.44
C GLU A 40 -17.70 6.02 1.10
N LEU A 41 -17.68 6.07 2.44
CA LEU A 41 -16.48 6.36 3.20
C LEU A 41 -15.60 5.11 3.28
N VAL A 42 -14.39 5.20 2.73
CA VAL A 42 -13.40 4.12 2.74
C VAL A 42 -12.34 4.41 3.79
N ARG A 43 -12.13 3.46 4.69
CA ARG A 43 -11.04 3.49 5.68
C ARG A 43 -9.89 2.58 5.24
N VAL A 44 -8.67 3.11 5.27
CA VAL A 44 -7.43 2.39 5.02
C VAL A 44 -6.70 2.20 6.35
N ASP A 45 -6.69 0.97 6.83
CA ASP A 45 -5.86 0.52 7.95
C ASP A 45 -5.08 -0.74 7.53
N VAL A 46 -3.77 -0.59 7.38
CA VAL A 46 -2.89 -1.70 7.00
C VAL A 46 -2.25 -2.40 8.19
N SER A 47 -2.41 -1.88 9.41
CA SER A 47 -1.83 -2.48 10.62
C SER A 47 -2.41 -3.87 10.90
N ALA A 48 -3.70 -4.07 10.61
CA ALA A 48 -4.40 -5.34 10.74
C ALA A 48 -3.93 -6.44 9.77
N HIS A 49 -3.23 -6.08 8.69
CA HIS A 49 -2.79 -7.07 7.71
C HIS A 49 -1.57 -7.83 8.19
N ARG A 50 -1.52 -9.13 7.92
CA ARG A 50 -0.31 -9.96 8.12
C ARG A 50 0.82 -9.40 7.26
N THR A 51 1.96 -9.11 7.89
CA THR A 51 3.17 -8.65 7.20
C THR A 51 3.72 -9.74 6.28
N ASN A 52 3.43 -9.64 4.98
CA ASN A 52 3.96 -10.55 3.95
C ASN A 52 4.01 -9.86 2.58
N MET A 53 4.71 -10.50 1.65
CA MET A 53 4.96 -10.02 0.29
C MET A 53 3.69 -9.99 -0.57
N ASP A 54 2.75 -10.89 -0.32
CA ASP A 54 1.50 -10.99 -1.07
C ASP A 54 0.59 -9.79 -0.85
N VAL A 55 0.43 -9.39 0.41
CA VAL A 55 -0.30 -8.19 0.80
C VAL A 55 0.42 -6.96 0.24
N LEU A 56 1.75 -6.92 0.32
CA LEU A 56 2.54 -5.82 -0.24
C LEU A 56 2.29 -5.64 -1.74
N SER A 57 2.27 -6.74 -2.50
CA SER A 57 1.95 -6.74 -3.93
C SER A 57 0.54 -6.22 -4.22
N ARG A 58 -0.46 -6.61 -3.43
CA ARG A 58 -1.84 -6.17 -3.63
C ARG A 58 -2.01 -4.68 -3.32
N LEU A 59 -1.39 -4.21 -2.24
CA LEU A 59 -1.38 -2.80 -1.86
C LEU A 59 -0.70 -1.93 -2.92
N TYR A 60 0.42 -2.41 -3.47
CA TYR A 60 1.08 -1.73 -4.59
C TYR A 60 0.14 -1.58 -5.80
N GLN A 61 -0.48 -2.67 -6.24
CA GLN A 61 -1.41 -2.65 -7.38
C GLN A 61 -2.60 -1.71 -7.12
N LYS A 62 -3.15 -1.75 -5.90
CA LYS A 62 -4.25 -0.86 -5.50
C LYS A 62 -3.82 0.60 -5.57
N ALA A 63 -2.71 0.96 -4.92
CA ALA A 63 -2.21 2.33 -4.87
C ALA A 63 -1.79 2.86 -6.24
N TYR A 64 -1.20 2.02 -7.09
CA TYR A 64 -0.85 2.39 -8.45
C TYR A 64 -2.09 2.66 -9.30
N ALA A 65 -3.09 1.78 -9.23
CA ALA A 65 -4.32 1.90 -10.02
C ALA A 65 -5.24 3.03 -9.53
N SER A 66 -5.34 3.26 -8.22
CA SER A 66 -6.22 4.29 -7.67
C SER A 66 -5.60 5.69 -7.75
N GLY A 67 -4.27 5.79 -7.72
CA GLY A 67 -3.57 7.07 -7.66
C GLY A 67 -3.80 7.86 -6.37
N ARG A 68 -4.47 7.27 -5.37
CA ARG A 68 -4.83 7.92 -4.11
C ARG A 68 -3.68 7.90 -3.11
N SER A 69 -3.53 8.97 -2.35
CA SER A 69 -2.48 9.15 -1.35
C SER A 69 -2.65 8.20 -0.16
N GLU A 70 -3.88 7.88 0.24
CA GLU A 70 -4.20 6.99 1.36
C GLU A 70 -3.84 5.54 1.03
N ASP A 71 -4.15 5.08 -0.19
CA ASP A 71 -3.75 3.76 -0.66
C ASP A 71 -2.22 3.65 -0.77
N ALA A 72 -1.58 4.69 -1.27
CA ALA A 72 -0.12 4.79 -1.32
C ALA A 72 0.50 4.75 0.08
N ALA A 73 -0.06 5.45 1.06
CA ALA A 73 0.39 5.40 2.45
C ALA A 73 0.23 4.00 3.05
N GLY A 74 -0.90 3.33 2.76
CA GLY A 74 -1.10 1.93 3.12
C GLY A 74 -0.01 1.02 2.56
N TYR A 75 0.35 1.18 1.29
CA TYR A 75 1.47 0.47 0.68
C TYR A 75 2.81 0.76 1.37
N VAL A 76 3.16 2.04 1.57
CA VAL A 76 4.44 2.46 2.17
C VAL A 76 4.60 1.92 3.59
N ARG A 77 3.56 2.02 4.42
CA ARG A 77 3.57 1.50 5.79
C ARG A 77 3.76 -0.01 5.82
N HIS A 78 3.11 -0.74 4.91
CA HIS A 78 3.29 -2.19 4.82
C HIS A 78 4.67 -2.57 4.28
N LYS A 79 5.22 -1.82 3.31
CA LYS A 79 6.58 -1.99 2.79
C LYS A 79 7.60 -1.86 3.92
N ALA A 80 7.49 -0.83 4.76
CA ALA A 80 8.36 -0.63 5.91
C ALA A 80 8.32 -1.83 6.88
N ARG A 81 7.12 -2.35 7.19
CA ARG A 81 6.96 -3.54 8.05
C ARG A 81 7.60 -4.78 7.45
N VAL A 82 7.46 -5.01 6.14
CA VAL A 82 8.09 -6.14 5.45
C VAL A 82 9.61 -6.03 5.49
N LEU A 83 10.17 -4.84 5.19
CA LEU A 83 11.61 -4.60 5.24
C LEU A 83 12.18 -4.79 6.64
N ALA A 84 11.44 -4.40 7.69
CA ALA A 84 11.85 -4.60 9.08
C ALA A 84 11.93 -6.08 9.50
N LEU A 85 11.29 -7.00 8.77
CA LEU A 85 11.39 -8.46 9.02
C LEU A 85 12.53 -9.13 8.22
N LEU A 86 13.12 -8.42 7.26
CA LEU A 86 14.19 -8.93 6.40
C LEU A 86 15.58 -8.49 6.87
N ASN A 87 15.64 -7.54 7.81
CA ASN A 87 16.84 -7.10 8.52
C ASN A 87 16.93 -7.79 9.88
#